data_AF-A0A2V7PLP7-F1
#
_entry.id   AF-A0A2V7PLP7-F1
#
_cell.length_a   1.000
_cell.length_b   1.000
_cell.length_c   1.000
_cell.angle_alpha   90.00
_cell.angle_beta   90.00
_cell.angle_gamma   90.00
#
_symmetry.space_group_name_H-M   'P 1'
#
loop_
_entity.id
_entity.type
_entity.pdbx_description
1 polymer ?
#
loop_
_entity_poly.entity_id
_entity_poly.type
_entity_poly.pdbx_seq_one_letter_code
_entity_poly.pdbx_strand_id
1 'polypeptide(L)'
;MSDNILRLASSFLAAASTELDRPCGKITAAAAEVLLRYHWPGNVRELRNVIRRASLLASGVIEPEHFSLLSIDPSPPVTARQAEPASAGSSLRELADAAAADAEGHAIRLALQATGGNKSEAARLLRTDYKTLHLKMKEYRINAAQFRERVSASSPA
;
A
#
# COMPACT_ATOMS: atom_id res chain seq x y z
N MET A 1 7.99 -20.66 -17.87
CA MET A 1 7.05 -19.53 -17.64
C MET A 1 7.75 -18.19 -17.34
N SER A 2 9.04 -18.19 -17.00
CA SER A 2 9.88 -17.02 -16.67
C SER A 2 10.08 -16.03 -17.83
N ASP A 3 10.08 -16.52 -19.07
CA ASP A 3 10.35 -15.72 -20.28
C ASP A 3 9.31 -14.61 -20.54
N ASN A 4 8.06 -14.82 -20.08
CA ASN A 4 6.97 -13.87 -20.29
C ASN A 4 7.13 -12.60 -19.41
N ILE A 5 7.67 -12.74 -18.19
CA ILE A 5 7.83 -11.63 -17.25
C ILE A 5 8.82 -10.60 -17.80
N LEU A 6 9.98 -11.03 -18.32
CA LEU A 6 10.99 -10.12 -18.86
C LEU A 6 10.53 -9.42 -20.15
N ARG A 7 9.78 -10.13 -21.01
CA ARG A 7 9.18 -9.54 -22.22
C ARG A 7 8.13 -8.48 -21.85
N LEU A 8 7.26 -8.78 -20.89
CA LEU A 8 6.27 -7.82 -20.39
C LEU A 8 6.94 -6.63 -19.70
N ALA A 9 7.96 -6.86 -18.89
CA ALA A 9 8.71 -5.81 -18.22
C ALA A 9 9.34 -4.83 -19.23
N SER A 10 9.95 -5.37 -20.30
CA SER A 10 10.52 -4.56 -21.38
C SER A 10 9.46 -3.74 -22.13
N SER A 11 8.28 -4.33 -22.38
CA SER A 11 7.15 -3.62 -22.99
C SER A 11 6.63 -2.48 -22.11
N PHE A 12 6.48 -2.72 -20.80
CA PHE A 12 6.05 -1.68 -19.86
C PHE A 12 7.10 -0.60 -19.65
N LEU A 13 8.38 -0.93 -19.75
CA LEU A 13 9.46 0.05 -19.70
C LEU A 13 9.39 1.01 -20.89
N ALA A 14 9.18 0.48 -22.09
CA ALA A 14 9.01 1.30 -23.29
C ALA A 14 7.78 2.22 -23.16
N ALA A 15 6.64 1.67 -22.70
CA ALA A 15 5.44 2.45 -22.46
C ALA A 15 5.64 3.54 -21.39
N ALA A 16 6.32 3.22 -20.28
CA ALA A 16 6.60 4.17 -19.22
C ALA A 16 7.57 5.26 -19.65
N SER A 17 8.58 4.94 -20.46
CA SER A 17 9.54 5.92 -20.98
C SER A 17 8.86 6.97 -21.86
N THR A 18 7.95 6.53 -22.74
CA THR A 18 7.14 7.43 -23.57
C THR A 18 6.18 8.27 -22.74
N GLU A 19 5.54 7.67 -21.73
CA GLU A 19 4.58 8.38 -20.89
C GLU A 19 5.24 9.44 -19.98
N LEU A 20 6.42 9.14 -19.46
CA LEU A 20 7.14 9.98 -18.51
C LEU A 20 8.10 10.98 -19.17
N ASP A 21 8.17 10.99 -20.50
CA ASP A 21 9.14 11.75 -21.30
C ASP A 21 10.59 11.60 -20.79
N ARG A 22 10.91 10.37 -20.36
CA ARG A 22 12.20 10.01 -19.77
C ARG A 22 12.77 8.79 -20.48
N PRO A 23 13.98 8.87 -21.08
CA PRO A 23 14.59 7.73 -21.75
C PRO A 23 15.12 6.73 -20.72
N CYS A 24 14.28 5.81 -20.25
CA CYS A 24 14.71 4.65 -19.47
C CYS A 24 14.78 3.43 -20.38
N GLY A 25 15.98 3.14 -20.89
CA GLY A 25 16.14 2.18 -21.98
C GLY A 25 16.44 0.74 -21.54
N LYS A 26 16.86 0.52 -20.29
CA LYS A 26 17.43 -0.77 -19.90
C LYS A 26 17.05 -1.20 -18.48
N ILE A 27 16.82 -2.50 -18.33
CA ILE A 27 16.75 -3.22 -17.05
C ILE A 27 18.08 -3.98 -16.91
N THR A 28 18.78 -3.82 -15.80
CA THR A 28 20.02 -4.58 -15.55
C THR A 28 19.74 -6.07 -15.35
N ALA A 29 20.75 -6.92 -15.55
CA ALA A 29 20.61 -8.36 -15.29
C ALA A 29 20.23 -8.65 -13.83
N ALA A 30 20.80 -7.91 -12.87
CA ALA A 30 20.45 -8.01 -11.46
C ALA A 30 18.98 -7.61 -11.20
N ALA A 31 18.50 -6.55 -11.86
CA ALA A 31 17.11 -6.15 -11.78
C ALA A 31 16.17 -7.20 -12.40
N ALA A 32 16.57 -7.81 -13.52
CA ALA A 32 15.83 -8.89 -14.15
C ALA A 32 15.71 -10.11 -13.23
N GLU A 33 16.77 -10.48 -12.49
CA GLU A 33 16.72 -11.55 -11.50
C GLU A 33 15.71 -11.27 -10.38
N VAL A 34 15.64 -10.02 -9.89
CA VAL A 34 14.63 -9.62 -8.90
C VAL A 34 13.22 -9.83 -9.43
N LEU A 35 12.96 -9.41 -10.68
CA LEU A 35 11.66 -9.60 -11.32
C LEU A 35 11.30 -11.09 -11.49
N LEU A 36 12.29 -11.94 -11.74
CA LEU A 36 12.09 -13.38 -11.90
C LEU A 36 11.90 -14.14 -10.58
N ARG A 37 12.48 -13.65 -9.48
CA ARG A 37 12.35 -14.26 -8.15
C ARG A 37 11.02 -13.94 -7.47
N TYR A 38 10.35 -12.87 -7.89
CA TYR A 38 9.07 -12.47 -7.32
C TYR A 38 7.90 -13.24 -7.94
N HIS A 39 6.92 -13.62 -7.12
CA HIS A 39 5.81 -14.49 -7.54
C HIS A 39 4.62 -13.76 -8.18
N TRP A 40 4.65 -12.42 -8.21
CA TRP A 40 3.64 -11.56 -8.85
C TRP A 40 2.17 -11.88 -8.48
N PRO A 41 1.79 -11.77 -7.19
CA PRO A 41 0.42 -12.07 -6.74
C PRO A 41 -0.65 -11.21 -7.43
N GLY A 42 -0.29 -10.00 -7.87
CA GLY A 42 -1.14 -9.07 -8.64
C GLY A 42 -0.97 -9.16 -10.16
N ASN A 43 -0.32 -10.21 -10.67
CA ASN A 43 -0.12 -10.50 -12.10
C ASN A 43 0.52 -9.33 -12.88
N VAL A 44 0.16 -9.21 -14.16
CA VAL A 44 0.66 -8.23 -15.14
C VAL A 44 0.46 -6.77 -14.71
N ARG A 45 -0.60 -6.49 -13.93
CA ARG A 45 -0.88 -5.12 -13.42
C ARG A 45 0.14 -4.67 -12.38
N GLU A 46 0.53 -5.58 -11.50
CA GLU A 46 1.56 -5.30 -10.49
C GLU A 46 2.92 -5.07 -11.17
N LEU A 47 3.28 -5.94 -12.11
CA LEU A 47 4.48 -5.77 -12.94
C LEU A 47 4.52 -4.41 -13.64
N ARG A 48 3.42 -4.00 -14.27
CA ARG A 48 3.32 -2.68 -14.93
C ARG A 48 3.55 -1.53 -13.94
N ASN A 49 2.92 -1.57 -12.77
CA ASN A 49 3.07 -0.51 -11.76
C ASN A 49 4.48 -0.44 -11.21
N VAL A 50 5.11 -1.59 -10.96
CA VAL A 50 6.48 -1.68 -10.48
C VAL A 50 7.45 -1.11 -11.51
N ILE A 51 7.34 -1.49 -12.79
CA ILE A 51 8.19 -0.96 -13.86
C ILE A 51 7.98 0.55 -14.07
N ARG A 52 6.73 1.03 -14.03
CA ARG A 52 6.45 2.47 -14.15
C ARG A 52 7.11 3.28 -13.03
N ARG A 53 7.00 2.81 -11.78
CA ARG A 53 7.63 3.47 -10.62
C ARG A 53 9.14 3.37 -10.65
N ALA A 54 9.69 2.21 -11.01
CA ALA A 54 11.13 2.06 -11.20
C ALA A 54 11.65 3.02 -12.27
N SER A 55 10.90 3.25 -13.35
CA SER A 55 11.25 4.22 -14.41
C SER A 55 11.19 5.70 -13.94
N LEU A 56 10.37 6.03 -12.93
CA LEU A 56 10.34 7.36 -12.32
C LEU A 56 11.60 7.62 -11.49
N LEU A 57 12.07 6.60 -10.78
CA LEU A 57 13.22 6.67 -9.87
C LEU A 57 14.55 6.51 -10.63
N ALA A 58 14.56 5.68 -11.66
CA ALA A 58 15.74 5.39 -12.46
C ALA A 58 16.21 6.61 -13.25
N SER A 59 17.53 6.81 -13.26
CA SER A 59 18.20 7.77 -14.15
C SER A 59 18.71 7.04 -15.40
N GLY A 60 17.78 6.54 -16.22
CA GLY A 60 18.06 5.91 -17.52
C GLY A 60 18.25 4.39 -17.50
N VAL A 61 18.59 3.80 -16.34
CA VAL A 61 18.77 2.35 -16.16
C VAL A 61 18.08 1.88 -14.88
N ILE A 62 17.29 0.81 -14.98
CA ILE A 62 16.64 0.18 -13.83
C ILE A 62 17.59 -0.83 -13.17
N GLU A 63 17.98 -0.51 -11.95
CA GLU A 63 18.74 -1.33 -11.01
C GLU A 63 17.86 -1.93 -9.91
N PRO A 64 18.29 -3.00 -9.21
CA PRO A 64 17.53 -3.68 -8.16
C PRO A 64 16.99 -2.75 -7.07
N GLU A 65 17.75 -1.72 -6.70
CA GLU A 65 17.39 -0.71 -5.70
C GLU A 65 16.10 0.06 -6.03
N HIS A 66 15.77 0.21 -7.32
CA HIS A 66 14.53 0.84 -7.76
C HIS A 66 13.30 -0.05 -7.51
N PHE A 67 13.50 -1.30 -7.09
CA PHE A 67 12.45 -2.23 -6.67
C PHE A 67 12.30 -2.34 -5.15
N SER A 68 12.78 -1.38 -4.37
CA SER A 68 12.70 -1.38 -2.89
C SER A 68 11.28 -1.55 -2.30
N LEU A 69 10.22 -1.45 -3.11
CA LEU A 69 8.82 -1.71 -2.73
C LEU A 69 8.35 -3.14 -3.01
N LEU A 70 9.08 -3.93 -3.82
CA LEU A 70 8.92 -5.36 -3.83
C LEU A 70 9.50 -5.84 -2.50
N SER A 71 8.65 -6.21 -1.55
CA SER A 71 9.11 -6.86 -0.32
C SER A 71 9.72 -8.21 -0.70
N ILE A 72 11.00 -8.23 -1.05
CA ILE A 72 11.79 -9.44 -1.25
C ILE A 72 12.27 -9.87 0.14
N ASP A 73 11.33 -10.20 1.02
CA ASP A 73 11.63 -10.78 2.32
C ASP A 73 11.13 -12.24 2.29
N PRO A 74 11.97 -13.26 2.57
CA PRO A 74 11.55 -14.66 2.63
C PRO A 74 10.76 -14.97 3.91
N SER A 75 9.83 -14.11 4.29
CA SER A 75 8.95 -14.30 5.44
C SER A 75 7.57 -14.76 4.95
N PRO A 76 6.95 -15.78 5.58
CA PRO A 76 5.67 -16.31 5.16
C PRO A 76 4.61 -15.19 5.11
N PRO A 77 3.64 -15.30 4.19
CA PRO A 77 2.80 -14.19 3.82
C PRO A 77 1.99 -13.74 5.03
N VAL A 78 2.33 -12.58 5.59
CA VAL A 78 1.36 -11.79 6.32
C VAL A 78 0.33 -11.41 5.27
N THR A 79 -0.80 -12.10 5.30
CA THR A 79 -1.98 -11.86 4.50
C THR A 79 -2.33 -10.37 4.54
N ALA A 80 -1.78 -9.61 3.61
CA ALA A 80 -2.30 -8.34 3.19
C ALA A 80 -3.67 -8.65 2.60
N ARG A 81 -4.67 -8.46 3.46
CA ARG A 81 -6.08 -8.65 3.16
C ARG A 81 -6.37 -8.03 1.81
N GLN A 82 -6.76 -8.88 0.88
CA GLN A 82 -7.14 -8.53 -0.47
C GLN A 82 -8.15 -7.39 -0.41
N ALA A 83 -7.73 -6.19 -0.79
CA ALA A 83 -8.65 -5.19 -1.28
C ALA A 83 -8.95 -5.62 -2.72
N GLU A 84 -10.01 -6.43 -2.87
CA GLU A 84 -10.67 -6.70 -4.14
C GLU A 84 -10.83 -5.34 -4.87
N PRO A 85 -10.32 -5.19 -6.11
CA PRO A 85 -10.56 -3.96 -6.84
C PRO A 85 -12.06 -3.86 -7.11
N ALA A 86 -12.62 -2.74 -6.65
CA ALA A 86 -13.97 -2.30 -6.92
C ALA A 86 -14.38 -2.60 -8.37
N SER A 87 -15.60 -3.15 -8.48
CA SER A 87 -16.36 -3.34 -9.70
C SER A 87 -16.04 -2.30 -10.77
N ALA A 88 -15.76 -2.75 -11.98
CA ALA A 88 -15.76 -1.92 -13.17
C ALA A 88 -17.12 -1.17 -13.24
N GLY A 89 -17.12 0.10 -12.83
CA GLY A 89 -18.35 0.89 -12.67
C GLY A 89 -18.25 2.05 -11.68
N SER A 90 -17.32 2.03 -10.73
CA SER A 90 -17.16 3.14 -9.78
C SER A 90 -16.45 4.33 -10.42
N SER A 91 -17.06 5.51 -10.34
CA SER A 91 -16.46 6.77 -10.72
C SER A 91 -15.20 7.06 -9.89
N LEU A 92 -14.28 7.86 -10.44
CA LEU A 92 -13.05 8.27 -9.73
C LEU A 92 -13.36 8.92 -8.36
N ARG A 93 -14.53 9.56 -8.24
CA ARG A 93 -15.03 10.16 -7.00
C ARG A 93 -15.36 9.12 -5.95
N GLU A 94 -16.10 8.07 -6.32
CA GLU A 94 -16.45 6.99 -5.39
C GLU A 94 -15.22 6.22 -4.91
N LEU A 95 -14.22 6.03 -5.77
CA LEU A 95 -12.94 5.44 -5.38
C LEU A 95 -12.17 6.33 -4.40
N ALA A 96 -12.16 7.63 -4.62
CA ALA A 96 -11.51 8.59 -3.73
C ALA A 96 -12.22 8.65 -2.37
N ASP A 97 -13.55 8.68 -2.36
CA ASP A 97 -14.37 8.70 -1.14
C ASP A 97 -14.17 7.41 -0.33
N ALA A 98 -14.12 6.25 -0.99
CA ALA A 98 -13.82 4.97 -0.33
C ALA A 98 -12.41 4.93 0.26
N ALA A 99 -11.40 5.40 -0.49
CA ALA A 99 -10.02 5.46 -0.01
C ALA A 99 -9.88 6.43 1.19
N ALA A 100 -10.57 7.57 1.15
CA ALA A 100 -10.60 8.51 2.26
C ALA A 100 -11.26 7.89 3.50
N ALA A 101 -12.37 7.17 3.33
CA ALA A 101 -13.04 6.47 4.43
C ALA A 101 -12.15 5.39 5.07
N ASP A 102 -11.42 4.63 4.27
CA ASP A 102 -10.47 3.62 4.76
C ASP A 102 -9.31 4.26 5.53
N ALA A 103 -8.75 5.35 5.01
CA ALA A 103 -7.69 6.11 5.65
C ALA A 103 -8.15 6.72 6.99
N GLU A 104 -9.34 7.33 7.03
CA GLU A 104 -9.94 7.88 8.25
C GLU A 104 -10.17 6.78 9.30
N GLY A 105 -10.79 5.66 8.91
CA GLY A 105 -11.01 4.53 9.82
C GLY A 105 -9.71 3.95 10.37
N HIS A 106 -8.65 3.89 9.56
CA HIS A 106 -7.33 3.45 10.00
C HIS A 106 -6.71 4.42 11.02
N ALA A 107 -6.74 5.72 10.74
CA ALA A 107 -6.22 6.75 11.64
C ALA A 107 -6.92 6.73 13.01
N ILE A 108 -8.24 6.53 13.04
CA ILE A 108 -9.03 6.40 14.27
C ILE A 108 -8.59 5.19 15.11
N ARG A 109 -8.35 4.04 14.47
CA ARG A 109 -7.88 2.83 15.18
C ARG A 109 -6.48 3.03 15.76
N LEU A 110 -5.57 3.64 15.01
CA LEU A 110 -4.21 3.93 15.49
C LEU A 110 -4.22 4.90 16.68
N ALA A 111 -5.03 5.97 16.60
CA ALA A 111 -5.16 6.92 17.69
C ALA A 111 -5.74 6.25 18.95
N LEU A 112 -6.77 5.42 18.81
CA LEU A 112 -7.33 4.66 19.93
C LEU A 112 -6.36 3.62 20.49
N GLN A 113 -5.48 3.02 19.66
CA GLN A 113 -4.42 2.15 20.15
C GLN A 113 -3.39 2.93 20.97
N ALA A 114 -2.92 4.06 20.45
CA ALA A 114 -1.92 4.90 21.12
C ALA A 114 -2.42 5.48 22.45
N THR A 115 -3.72 5.72 22.57
CA THR A 115 -4.33 6.27 23.80
C THR A 115 -5.00 5.23 24.69
N GLY A 116 -4.83 3.94 24.38
CA GLY A 116 -5.42 2.84 25.14
C GLY A 116 -6.94 2.90 25.23
N GLY A 117 -7.60 3.35 24.16
CA GLY A 117 -9.06 3.46 24.07
C GLY A 117 -9.63 4.73 24.71
N ASN A 118 -8.79 5.69 25.13
CA ASN A 118 -9.26 6.99 25.58
C ASN A 118 -9.69 7.84 24.37
N LYS A 119 -11.01 7.98 24.21
CA LYS A 119 -11.66 8.69 23.09
C LYS A 119 -11.31 10.18 23.06
N SER A 120 -11.21 10.84 24.22
CA SER A 120 -10.91 12.27 24.29
C SER A 120 -9.46 12.56 23.87
N GLU A 121 -8.52 11.75 24.36
CA GLU A 121 -7.11 11.86 23.93
C GLU A 121 -6.93 11.45 22.47
N ALA A 122 -7.68 10.45 21.97
CA ALA A 122 -7.62 10.07 20.56
C ALA A 122 -8.12 11.20 19.64
N ALA A 123 -9.18 11.91 20.06
CA ALA A 123 -9.69 13.07 19.33
C ALA A 123 -8.64 14.20 19.29
N ARG A 124 -7.98 14.46 20.44
CA ARG A 124 -6.90 15.44 20.54
C ARG A 124 -5.70 15.08 19.65
N LEU A 125 -5.31 13.81 19.63
CA LEU A 125 -4.21 13.30 18.79
C LEU A 125 -4.52 13.47 17.31
N LEU A 126 -5.76 13.21 16.90
CA LEU A 126 -6.25 13.40 15.53
C LEU A 126 -6.64 14.84 15.21
N ARG A 127 -6.45 15.77 16.15
CA ARG A 127 -6.81 17.20 16.02
C ARG A 127 -8.26 17.41 15.57
N THR A 128 -9.16 16.61 16.12
CA THR A 128 -10.60 16.65 15.84
C THR A 128 -11.41 16.76 17.12
N ASP A 129 -12.68 17.13 16.99
CA ASP A 129 -13.61 17.20 18.12
C ASP A 129 -14.06 15.80 18.55
N TYR A 130 -14.32 15.65 19.85
CA TYR A 130 -14.86 14.41 20.42
C TYR A 130 -16.15 13.96 19.71
N LYS A 131 -17.03 14.91 19.35
CA LYS A 131 -18.28 14.62 18.65
C LYS A 131 -18.05 14.05 17.25
N THR A 132 -17.09 14.62 16.51
CA THR A 132 -16.70 14.16 15.17
C THR A 132 -16.08 12.78 15.23
N LEU A 133 -15.16 12.55 16.17
CA LEU A 133 -14.58 11.24 16.42
C LEU A 133 -15.67 10.21 16.75
N HIS A 134 -16.62 10.57 17.62
CA HIS A 134 -17.70 9.67 18.02
C HIS A 134 -18.61 9.27 16.85
N LEU A 135 -18.98 10.22 15.98
CA LEU A 135 -19.74 9.93 14.76
C LEU A 135 -18.97 8.98 13.84
N LYS A 136 -17.71 9.28 13.57
CA LYS A 136 -16.85 8.47 12.69
C LYS A 136 -16.60 7.07 13.25
N MET A 137 -16.45 6.93 14.56
CA MET A 137 -16.38 5.63 15.23
C MET A 137 -17.66 4.81 15.03
N LYS A 138 -18.84 5.44 15.07
CA LYS A 138 -20.11 4.77 14.82
C LYS A 138 -20.25 4.36 13.35
N GLU A 139 -19.89 5.25 12.44
CA GLU A 139 -19.89 5.04 10.99
C GLU A 139 -19.00 3.84 10.60
N TYR A 140 -17.77 3.80 11.12
CA TYR A 140 -16.81 2.71 10.84
C TYR A 140 -16.93 1.51 11.79
N ARG A 141 -17.94 1.49 12.67
CA ARG A 141 -18.17 0.43 13.68
C ARG A 141 -16.95 0.12 14.54
N ILE A 142 -16.18 1.14 14.91
CA ILE A 142 -14.98 1.04 15.75
C ILE A 142 -15.36 1.17 17.22
N ASN A 143 -15.08 0.14 18.01
CA ASN A 143 -15.34 0.15 19.45
C ASN A 143 -14.05 0.40 20.25
N ALA A 144 -13.98 1.54 20.96
CA ALA A 144 -12.85 1.89 21.82
C ALA A 144 -12.55 0.87 22.93
N ALA A 145 -13.55 0.11 23.40
CA ALA A 145 -13.36 -0.87 24.47
C ALA A 145 -12.34 -1.95 24.12
N GLN A 146 -12.29 -2.36 22.84
CA GLN A 146 -11.37 -3.38 22.31
C GLN A 146 -9.89 -2.96 22.41
N PHE A 147 -9.63 -1.66 22.52
CA PHE A 147 -8.29 -1.10 22.61
C PHE A 147 -7.83 -0.90 24.06
N ARG A 148 -8.76 -0.94 25.02
CA ARG A 148 -8.44 -0.88 26.47
C ARG A 148 -7.86 -2.20 26.96
N GLU A 149 -8.38 -3.32 26.46
CA GLU A 149 -7.95 -4.68 26.86
C GLU A 149 -6.52 -5.01 26.40
N ARG A 150 -6.11 -4.54 25.21
CA ARG A 150 -4.77 -4.78 24.66
C ARG A 150 -3.65 -4.04 25.39
N VAL A 151 -3.92 -2.88 25.97
CA VAL A 151 -2.91 -2.14 26.75
C VAL A 151 -2.66 -2.82 28.10
N SER A 152 -3.66 -3.50 28.66
CA SER A 152 -3.50 -4.28 29.89
C SER A 152 -2.62 -5.53 29.72
N ALA A 153 -2.42 -6.00 28.48
CA ALA A 153 -1.60 -7.17 28.15
C ALA A 153 -0.14 -6.81 27.77
N SER A 154 0.23 -5.53 27.79
CA SER A 154 1.56 -5.06 27.35
C SER A 154 2.26 -4.16 28.39
N SER A 155 2.07 -4.42 29.68
CA SER A 155 2.90 -3.83 30.74
C SER A 155 3.94 -4.86 31.25
N PRO A 156 5.19 -4.44 31.46
CA PRO A 156 6.39 -5.27 31.29
C PRO A 156 6.84 -5.97 32.59
N ALA A 157 7.68 -6.98 32.43
CA ALA A 157 8.69 -7.38 33.42
C ALA A 157 10.08 -7.14 32.81
#